data_AF-A0A945K1R2-F1
#
_entry.id   AF-A0A945K1R2-F1
#
_cell.length_a   1.000
_cell.length_b   1.000
_cell.length_c   1.000
_cell.angle_alpha   90.00
_cell.angle_beta   90.00
_cell.angle_gamma   90.00
#
_symmetry.space_group_name_H-M   'P 1'
#
loop_
_entity.id
_entity.type
_entity.pdbx_description
1 polymer ?
#
loop_
_entity_poly.entity_id
_entity_poly.type
_entity_poly.pdbx_seq_one_letter_code
_entity_poly.pdbx_strand_id
1 'polypeptide(L)'
;LPNSESKKSRDYMKDTPSFFSIEAMGYIVSLGVKHLLVDTPSVDRLFDDGHLSVHNIFWETKGKEFNPETQNKTITEMIFVSDNVQDGTYLLNLQIPAFVSDAAPSRPVIYKINEL
;
A
#
# COMPACT_ATOMS: atom_id res chain seq x y z
N LEU A 1 3.66 16.82 -5.11
CA LEU A 1 4.91 16.15 -4.69
C LEU A 1 5.66 15.70 -5.94
N PRO A 2 7.00 15.66 -5.99
CA PRO A 2 7.71 15.21 -7.17
C PRO A 2 7.65 13.69 -7.31
N ASN A 3 7.34 13.21 -8.51
CA ASN A 3 7.27 11.78 -8.85
C ASN A 3 8.42 11.36 -9.79
N SER A 4 9.64 11.73 -9.40
CA SER A 4 10.81 11.53 -10.25
C SER A 4 11.09 10.04 -10.49
N GLU A 5 11.60 9.75 -11.69
CA GLU A 5 12.07 8.41 -12.09
C GLU A 5 13.10 7.81 -11.11
N SER A 6 13.85 8.64 -10.37
CA SER A 6 14.78 8.17 -9.33
C SER A 6 14.12 7.35 -8.22
N LYS A 7 12.80 7.43 -8.01
CA LYS A 7 12.07 6.57 -7.06
C LYS A 7 12.22 5.08 -7.37
N LYS A 8 12.35 4.70 -8.65
CA LYS A 8 12.46 3.30 -9.10
C LYS A 8 13.73 2.60 -8.60
N SER A 9 14.74 3.36 -8.22
CA SER A 9 16.04 2.85 -7.76
C SER A 9 16.55 3.58 -6.51
N ARG A 10 15.66 4.23 -5.76
CA ARG A 10 16.02 5.03 -4.58
C ARG A 10 16.48 4.13 -3.44
N ASP A 11 17.56 4.54 -2.80
CA ASP A 11 18.04 3.96 -1.54
C ASP A 11 17.34 4.64 -0.34
N TYR A 12 16.26 4.04 0.12
CA TYR A 12 15.45 4.55 1.24
C TYR A 12 16.14 4.44 2.61
N MET A 13 17.35 3.86 2.69
CA MET A 13 18.19 3.95 3.89
C MET A 13 18.93 5.28 4.00
N LYS A 14 19.07 6.00 2.89
CA LYS A 14 19.73 7.32 2.82
C LYS A 14 18.72 8.47 2.75
N ASP A 15 17.57 8.22 2.14
CA ASP A 15 16.49 9.19 1.97
C ASP A 15 15.24 8.68 2.68
N THR A 16 14.96 9.24 3.86
CA THR A 16 13.89 8.79 4.75
C THR A 16 12.52 8.96 4.07
N PRO A 17 11.76 7.86 3.85
CA PRO A 17 10.45 7.94 3.23
C PRO A 17 9.40 8.53 4.18
N SER A 18 8.34 9.10 3.61
CA SER A 18 7.11 9.37 4.34
C SER A 18 6.40 8.07 4.73
N PHE A 19 5.59 8.15 5.78
CA PHE A 19 4.76 7.05 6.29
C PHE A 19 3.42 7.63 6.77
N PHE A 20 2.44 6.77 7.08
CA PHE A 20 1.10 7.21 7.48
C PHE A 20 1.04 7.54 8.97
N SER A 21 0.21 8.53 9.33
CA SER A 21 -0.21 8.69 10.72
C SER A 21 -1.29 7.66 11.07
N ILE A 22 -1.48 7.42 12.38
CA ILE A 22 -2.53 6.54 12.91
C ILE A 22 -3.91 7.01 12.47
N GLU A 23 -4.15 8.32 12.51
CA GLU A 23 -5.42 8.95 12.12
C GLU A 23 -5.67 8.80 10.62
N ALA A 24 -4.64 8.96 9.78
CA ALA A 24 -4.75 8.78 8.34
C ALA A 24 -5.15 7.34 7.99
N MET A 25 -4.54 6.35 8.63
CA MET A 25 -4.92 4.95 8.39
C MET A 25 -6.31 4.63 8.93
N GLY A 26 -6.67 5.15 10.10
CA GLY A 26 -8.04 5.04 10.63
C GLY A 26 -9.08 5.60 9.65
N TYR A 27 -8.78 6.73 9.02
CA TYR A 27 -9.65 7.30 7.98
C TYR A 27 -9.75 6.40 6.74
N ILE A 28 -8.62 5.88 6.23
CA ILE A 28 -8.61 4.95 5.09
C ILE A 28 -9.47 3.71 5.36
N VAL A 29 -9.36 3.12 6.55
CA VAL A 29 -10.18 1.99 6.97
C VAL A 29 -11.66 2.38 7.02
N SER A 30 -11.98 3.57 7.54
CA SER A 30 -13.37 4.06 7.61
C SER A 30 -14.03 4.26 6.24
N LEU A 31 -13.23 4.49 5.18
CA LEU A 31 -13.69 4.57 3.79
C LEU A 31 -13.97 3.20 3.17
N GLY A 32 -13.67 2.10 3.86
CA GLY A 32 -13.88 0.74 3.35
C GLY A 32 -12.84 0.30 2.32
N VAL A 33 -11.65 0.92 2.30
CA VAL A 33 -10.56 0.53 1.40
C VAL A 33 -10.10 -0.90 1.70
N LYS A 34 -10.08 -1.74 0.65
CA LYS A 34 -9.63 -3.14 0.73
C LYS A 34 -8.20 -3.34 0.24
N HIS A 35 -7.83 -2.63 -0.82
CA HIS A 35 -6.52 -2.74 -1.45
C HIS A 35 -5.89 -1.35 -1.48
N LEU A 36 -4.87 -1.14 -0.65
CA LEU A 36 -4.11 0.10 -0.59
C LEU A 36 -2.81 -0.07 -1.37
N LEU A 37 -2.47 0.88 -2.24
CA LEU A 37 -1.22 0.87 -3.00
C LEU A 37 -0.47 2.16 -2.69
N VAL A 38 0.80 2.07 -2.31
CA VAL A 38 1.64 3.21 -1.89
C VAL A 38 3.00 3.17 -2.58
N ASP A 39 3.54 4.35 -2.92
CA ASP A 39 4.84 4.49 -3.58
C ASP A 39 6.03 4.57 -2.60
N THR A 40 5.75 4.38 -1.31
CA THR A 40 6.74 4.29 -0.22
C THR A 40 7.10 2.83 0.07
N PRO A 41 8.28 2.58 0.67
CA PRO A 41 8.69 1.23 1.05
C PRO A 41 7.93 0.67 2.25
N SER A 42 7.25 1.52 3.02
CA SER A 42 6.29 1.05 4.01
C SER A 42 5.18 2.07 4.27
N VAL A 43 4.06 1.61 4.82
CA VAL A 43 3.03 2.47 5.44
C VAL A 43 3.37 2.88 6.87
N ASP A 44 4.24 2.11 7.55
CA ASP A 44 4.78 2.41 8.88
C ASP A 44 6.14 3.12 8.77
N ARG A 45 6.68 3.58 9.91
CA ARG A 45 8.07 4.07 9.96
C ARG A 45 9.02 2.94 9.59
N LEU A 46 10.07 3.27 8.83
CA LEU A 46 11.08 2.28 8.43
C LEU A 46 11.78 1.60 9.63
N PHE A 47 12.02 2.38 10.68
CA PHE A 47 12.52 1.88 11.97
C PHE A 47 11.45 2.13 13.02
N ASP A 48 10.55 1.18 13.17
CA ASP A 48 9.43 1.24 14.11
C ASP A 48 9.56 0.22 15.25
N ASP A 49 10.73 -0.36 15.49
CA ASP A 49 10.96 -1.42 16.48
C ASP A 49 10.01 -2.64 16.36
N GLY A 50 9.41 -2.86 15.18
CA GLY A 50 8.47 -3.95 14.94
C GLY A 50 7.07 -3.74 15.55
N HIS A 51 6.67 -2.48 15.75
CA HIS A 51 5.34 -2.14 16.24
C HIS A 51 4.25 -2.40 15.20
N LEU A 52 4.51 -2.14 13.90
CA LEU A 52 3.60 -2.32 12.77
C LEU A 52 2.22 -1.68 13.03
N SER A 53 2.21 -0.47 13.60
CA SER A 53 0.99 0.15 14.14
C SER A 53 -0.03 0.41 13.04
N VAL A 54 0.42 0.93 11.91
CA VAL A 54 -0.42 1.25 10.76
C VAL A 54 -0.90 -0.02 10.07
N HIS A 55 -0.05 -1.03 9.92
CA HIS A 55 -0.47 -2.35 9.44
C HIS A 55 -1.58 -2.93 10.34
N ASN A 56 -1.37 -2.95 11.66
CA ASN A 56 -2.35 -3.50 12.59
C ASN A 56 -3.70 -2.77 12.53
N ILE A 57 -3.70 -1.45 12.30
CA ILE A 57 -4.94 -0.69 12.09
C ILE A 57 -5.61 -1.08 10.77
N PHE A 58 -4.86 -1.19 9.68
CA PHE A 58 -5.42 -1.53 8.35
C PHE A 58 -6.09 -2.90 8.32
N TRP A 59 -5.42 -3.91 8.88
CA TRP A 59 -5.96 -5.28 9.02
C TRP A 59 -6.83 -5.47 10.26
N GLU A 60 -7.02 -4.44 11.08
CA GLU A 60 -7.84 -4.49 12.29
C GLU A 60 -7.46 -5.66 13.22
N THR A 61 -6.17 -5.91 13.36
CA THR A 61 -5.62 -6.95 14.23
C THR A 61 -5.52 -6.44 15.67
N LYS A 62 -5.67 -7.34 16.65
CA LYS A 62 -5.55 -7.02 18.08
C LYS A 62 -4.57 -7.99 18.72
N GLY A 63 -3.63 -7.47 19.53
CA GLY A 63 -2.62 -8.32 20.17
C GLY A 63 -1.71 -9.10 19.21
N LYS A 64 -1.56 -8.62 17.95
CA LYS A 64 -0.88 -9.32 16.84
C LYS A 64 -1.59 -10.62 16.39
N GLU A 65 -2.87 -10.78 16.69
CA GLU A 65 -3.68 -11.91 16.21
C GLU A 65 -4.29 -11.61 14.83
N PHE A 66 -4.35 -12.65 14.00
CA PHE A 66 -4.96 -12.60 12.67
C PHE A 66 -6.47 -12.34 12.77
N ASN A 67 -6.98 -11.44 11.92
CA ASN A 67 -8.41 -11.14 11.80
C ASN A 67 -8.98 -11.75 10.50
N PRO A 68 -9.85 -12.78 10.58
CA PRO A 68 -10.42 -13.42 9.41
C PRO A 68 -11.28 -12.50 8.52
N GLU A 69 -11.89 -11.46 9.09
CA GLU A 69 -12.77 -10.54 8.35
C GLU A 69 -11.98 -9.66 7.37
N THR A 70 -10.69 -9.45 7.64
CA THR A 70 -9.80 -8.60 6.84
C THR A 70 -8.79 -9.40 6.03
N GLN A 71 -8.94 -10.73 5.97
CA GLN A 71 -7.99 -11.64 5.30
C GLN A 71 -7.75 -11.34 3.82
N ASN A 72 -8.72 -10.69 3.16
CA ASN A 72 -8.65 -10.32 1.75
C ASN A 72 -8.12 -8.89 1.52
N LYS A 73 -7.81 -8.13 2.58
CA LYS A 73 -7.21 -6.80 2.43
C LYS A 73 -5.73 -6.93 2.06
N THR A 74 -5.23 -6.00 1.25
CA THR A 74 -3.82 -5.98 0.82
C THR A 74 -3.24 -4.57 0.90
N ILE A 75 -1.97 -4.48 1.27
CA ILE A 75 -1.13 -3.31 1.01
C ILE A 75 -0.11 -3.71 -0.06
N THR A 76 -0.01 -2.94 -1.14
CA THR A 76 1.11 -3.03 -2.09
C THR A 76 2.01 -1.82 -1.88
N GLU A 77 3.25 -2.07 -1.52
CA GLU A 77 4.26 -1.04 -1.29
C GLU A 77 5.15 -0.88 -2.52
N MET A 78 5.89 0.23 -2.58
CA MET A 78 6.85 0.53 -3.65
C MET A 78 6.27 0.54 -5.07
N ILE A 79 5.00 0.94 -5.26
CA ILE A 79 4.48 1.16 -6.60
C ILE A 79 5.15 2.38 -7.25
N PHE A 80 5.24 2.38 -8.58
CA PHE A 80 5.57 3.57 -9.35
C PHE A 80 4.54 3.75 -10.46
N VAL A 81 3.87 4.90 -10.45
CA VAL A 81 2.93 5.30 -11.50
C VAL A 81 3.58 6.44 -12.27
N SER A 82 3.67 6.36 -13.59
CA SER A 82 4.24 7.44 -14.40
C SER A 82 3.35 8.68 -14.38
N ASP A 83 3.94 9.88 -14.38
CA ASP A 83 3.21 11.17 -14.46
C ASP A 83 2.34 11.32 -15.71
N ASN A 84 2.53 10.47 -16.73
CA ASN A 84 1.66 10.41 -17.89
C ASN A 84 0.28 9.79 -17.58
N VAL A 85 0.15 9.07 -16.47
CA VAL A 85 -1.12 8.54 -15.97
C VAL A 85 -1.80 9.65 -15.17
N GLN A 86 -2.96 10.10 -15.64
CA GLN A 86 -3.72 11.16 -14.98
C GLN A 86 -4.43 10.64 -13.73
N ASP A 87 -4.54 11.49 -12.72
CA ASP A 87 -5.37 11.23 -11.54
C ASP A 87 -6.82 10.96 -11.94
N GLY A 88 -7.47 10.01 -11.24
CA GLY A 88 -8.86 9.67 -11.49
C GLY A 88 -9.19 8.22 -11.11
N THR A 89 -10.35 7.76 -11.57
CA THR A 89 -10.84 6.41 -11.28
C THR A 89 -10.39 5.43 -12.36
N TYR A 90 -9.82 4.32 -11.93
CA TYR A 90 -9.40 3.22 -12.78
C TYR A 90 -9.95 1.90 -12.26
N LEU A 91 -10.13 0.93 -13.15
CA LEU A 91 -10.33 -0.46 -12.76
C LEU A 91 -8.96 -1.07 -12.42
N LEU A 92 -8.82 -1.61 -11.20
CA LEU A 92 -7.61 -2.30 -10.76
C LEU A 92 -7.76 -3.82 -10.94
N ASN A 93 -6.84 -4.41 -11.68
CA ASN A 93 -6.56 -5.84 -11.68
C ASN A 93 -5.29 -6.09 -10.85
N LEU A 94 -5.46 -6.57 -9.62
CA LEU A 94 -4.36 -6.87 -8.70
C LEU A 94 -4.01 -8.36 -8.78
N GLN A 95 -2.84 -8.67 -9.35
CA GLN A 95 -2.37 -10.05 -9.51
C GLN A 95 -1.35 -10.38 -8.42
N ILE A 96 -1.57 -11.48 -7.72
CA ILE A 96 -0.70 -12.00 -6.65
C ILE A 96 -0.40 -13.48 -6.96
N PRO A 97 0.86 -13.92 -6.89
CA PRO A 97 1.22 -15.32 -7.06
C PRO A 97 0.51 -16.24 -6.06
N ALA A 98 0.15 -17.45 -6.49
CA ALA A 98 -0.54 -18.44 -5.66
C ALA A 98 0.44 -19.26 -4.79
N PHE A 99 1.19 -18.59 -3.91
CA PHE A 99 1.99 -19.24 -2.87
C PHE A 99 1.69 -18.66 -1.50
N VAL A 100 1.98 -19.43 -0.45
CA VAL A 100 1.80 -19.00 0.94
C VAL A 100 3.10 -18.34 1.41
N SER A 101 3.03 -17.04 1.68
CA SER A 101 4.08 -16.27 2.34
C SER A 101 3.43 -15.12 3.11
N ASP A 102 4.20 -14.52 4.02
CA ASP A 102 3.90 -13.24 4.67
C ASP A 102 3.76 -12.07 3.68
N ALA A 103 4.54 -12.07 2.59
CA ALA A 103 4.43 -11.12 1.49
C ALA A 103 4.76 -11.77 0.14
N ALA A 104 4.18 -11.22 -0.93
CA ALA A 104 4.45 -11.65 -2.30
C ALA A 104 4.57 -10.44 -3.23
N PRO A 105 5.42 -10.49 -4.27
CA PRO A 105 5.42 -9.45 -5.29
C PRO A 105 4.05 -9.43 -5.98
N SER A 106 3.46 -8.25 -6.10
CA SER A 106 2.20 -8.08 -6.82
C SER A 106 2.43 -7.43 -8.18
N ARG A 107 1.47 -7.60 -9.09
CA ARG A 107 1.44 -6.92 -10.39
C ARG A 107 0.12 -6.14 -10.52
N PRO A 108 0.07 -4.88 -10.04
CA PRO A 108 -1.06 -4.00 -10.26
C PRO A 108 -1.16 -3.61 -11.74
N VAL A 109 -2.32 -3.84 -12.35
CA VAL A 109 -2.63 -3.36 -13.71
C VAL A 109 -3.89 -2.51 -13.63
N ILE A 110 -3.80 -1.27 -14.10
CA ILE A 110 -4.93 -0.34 -14.12
C ILE A 110 -5.48 -0.18 -15.54
N TYR A 111 -6.80 -0.10 -15.65
CA TYR A 111 -7.51 0.19 -16.90
C TYR A 111 -8.32 1.46 -16.73
N LYS A 112 -8.20 2.38 -17.70
CA LYS A 112 -9.02 3.58 -17.70
C LYS A 112 -10.48 3.20 -17.87
N ILE A 113 -11.34 3.74 -17.02
CA ILE A 113 -12.78 3.56 -17.14
C ILE A 113 -13.24 4.48 -18.28
N ASN A 114 -13.88 3.90 -19.29
CA ASN A 114 -14.59 4.67 -20.30
C ASN A 114 -16.02 4.83 -19.79
N GLU A 115 -16.49 6.06 -19.69
CA GLU A 115 -17.91 6.34 -19.52
C GLU A 115 -18.62 5.95 -20.82
N LEU A 116 -19.75 5.25 -20.70
CA LEU A 116 -20.61 4.86 -21.82
C LEU A 116 -21.46 6.04 -22.29
#